data_AF-A0A822BF20-F1
#
_entry.id   AF-A0A822BF20-F1
#
_cell.length_a   1.000
_cell.length_b   1.000
_cell.length_c   1.000
_cell.angle_alpha   90.00
_cell.angle_beta   90.00
_cell.angle_gamma   90.00
#
_symmetry.space_group_name_H-M   'P 1'
#
loop_
_entity.id
_entity.type
_entity.pdbx_description
1 polymer ?
#
loop_
_entity_poly.entity_id
_entity_poly.type
_entity_poly.pdbx_seq_one_letter_code
_entity_poly.pdbx_strand_id
1 'polypeptide(L)'
;MEVVQIAPYESDILDEEMVKEDRGISGNKKILKKKKSKYCVKKDAFDHAGEAEASIGNQWSKYYTNYAEDGRKVYYRCKKAKLLGPQCAANIYLSYHADSDKVQKQQYL
;
A
#
# COMPACT_ATOMS: atom_id res chain seq x y z
N MET A 1 19.10 -43.17 -10.20
CA MET A 1 18.82 -41.79 -9.74
C MET A 1 18.94 -40.91 -10.95
N GLU A 2 17.82 -40.45 -11.49
CA GLU A 2 17.80 -39.61 -12.69
C GLU A 2 17.66 -38.15 -12.26
N VAL A 3 18.62 -37.32 -12.68
CA VAL A 3 18.63 -35.88 -12.45
C VAL A 3 18.05 -35.21 -13.70
N VAL A 4 16.83 -34.69 -13.59
CA VAL A 4 16.19 -33.91 -14.66
C VAL A 4 16.70 -32.47 -14.55
N GLN A 5 17.58 -32.07 -15.48
CA GLN A 5 17.95 -30.68 -15.68
C GLN A 5 16.90 -30.01 -16.58
N ILE A 6 16.22 -28.98 -16.05
CA ILE A 6 15.26 -28.17 -16.81
C ILE A 6 16.01 -26.95 -17.36
N ALA A 7 16.03 -26.81 -18.68
CA ALA A 7 16.59 -25.66 -19.38
C ALA A 7 15.74 -24.38 -19.17
N PRO A 8 16.34 -23.19 -19.17
CA PRO A 8 15.61 -21.93 -19.13
C PRO A 8 14.92 -21.67 -20.48
N TYR A 9 13.62 -21.40 -20.45
CA TYR A 9 12.84 -20.99 -21.62
C TYR A 9 13.06 -19.49 -21.87
N GLU A 10 13.89 -19.18 -22.86
CA GLU A 10 13.82 -17.93 -23.61
C GLU A 10 12.81 -18.10 -24.75
N SER A 11 11.97 -17.10 -24.96
CA SER A 11 11.43 -16.64 -26.26
C SER A 11 10.11 -15.90 -25.99
N ASP A 12 9.73 -14.82 -26.65
CA ASP A 12 10.38 -13.84 -27.52
C ASP A 12 9.23 -12.89 -27.93
N ILE A 13 9.58 -11.64 -28.29
CA ILE A 13 9.04 -10.89 -29.44
C ILE A 13 7.52 -10.61 -29.40
N LEU A 14 7.14 -9.39 -29.04
CA LEU A 14 6.70 -8.32 -29.95
C LEU A 14 5.44 -8.69 -30.74
N ASP A 15 4.42 -7.85 -30.63
CA ASP A 15 3.75 -7.29 -31.81
C ASP A 15 2.94 -6.07 -31.36
N GLU A 16 3.55 -4.90 -31.56
CA GLU A 16 2.77 -3.73 -31.99
C GLU A 16 2.15 -4.07 -33.34
N GLU A 17 0.83 -3.95 -33.53
CA GLU A 17 0.25 -3.18 -34.64
C GLU A 17 -1.28 -3.31 -34.78
N MET A 18 -1.86 -2.19 -35.26
CA MET A 18 -3.06 -2.06 -36.11
C MET A 18 -4.48 -2.16 -35.50
N VAL A 19 -5.00 -0.96 -35.19
CA VAL A 19 -6.23 -0.34 -35.73
C VAL A 19 -7.34 -1.27 -36.24
N LYS A 20 -8.52 -1.20 -35.61
CA LYS A 20 -9.79 -0.89 -36.33
C LYS A 20 -10.92 -0.47 -35.40
N GLU A 21 -11.64 0.50 -35.92
CA GLU A 21 -12.79 1.20 -35.38
C GLU A 21 -14.04 0.31 -35.31
N ASP A 22 -14.89 0.66 -34.34
CA ASP A 22 -16.35 0.73 -34.46
C ASP A 22 -17.24 -0.45 -34.01
N ARG A 23 -18.31 -0.02 -33.33
CA ARG A 23 -19.60 -0.67 -32.98
C ARG A 23 -19.65 -1.68 -31.84
N GLY A 24 -20.46 -1.29 -30.86
CA GLY A 24 -20.60 -1.93 -29.57
C GLY A 24 -21.19 -3.33 -29.58
N ILE A 25 -20.82 -4.07 -28.55
CA ILE A 25 -21.62 -5.13 -27.94
C ILE A 25 -21.36 -5.07 -26.44
N SER A 26 -22.47 -5.05 -25.69
CA SER A 26 -22.60 -5.30 -24.27
C SER A 26 -21.72 -6.48 -23.83
N GLY A 27 -20.78 -6.22 -22.94
CA GLY A 27 -19.98 -7.25 -22.31
C GLY A 27 -19.55 -6.75 -20.94
N ASN A 28 -19.98 -7.45 -19.89
CA ASN A 28 -19.55 -7.26 -18.51
C ASN A 28 -18.02 -7.40 -18.40
N LYS A 29 -17.29 -6.34 -18.74
CA LYS A 29 -15.86 -6.25 -18.48
C LYS A 29 -15.71 -6.17 -16.98
N LYS A 30 -15.37 -7.28 -16.33
CA LYS A 30 -14.79 -7.29 -14.99
C LYS A 30 -13.54 -6.43 -15.09
N ILE A 31 -13.67 -5.15 -14.78
CA ILE A 31 -12.55 -4.21 -14.74
C ILE A 31 -11.60 -4.78 -13.69
N LEU A 32 -10.54 -5.45 -14.16
CA LEU A 32 -9.37 -5.78 -13.36
C LEU A 32 -8.82 -4.45 -12.88
N LYS A 33 -9.26 -4.04 -11.69
CA LYS A 33 -8.75 -2.85 -11.01
C LYS A 33 -7.27 -3.13 -10.77
N LYS A 34 -6.40 -2.55 -11.61
CA LYS A 34 -4.95 -2.54 -11.38
C LYS A 34 -4.75 -2.06 -9.94
N LYS A 35 -4.20 -2.93 -9.08
CA LYS A 35 -3.81 -2.55 -7.71
C LYS A 35 -2.78 -1.44 -7.85
N LYS A 36 -3.19 -0.18 -7.65
CA LYS A 36 -2.24 0.92 -7.50
C LYS A 36 -1.36 0.56 -6.30
N SER A 37 -0.06 0.41 -6.53
CA SER A 37 0.88 0.19 -5.44
C SER A 37 0.80 1.41 -4.51
N LYS A 38 0.44 1.20 -3.24
CA LYS A 38 0.48 2.26 -2.24
C LYS A 38 1.93 2.69 -2.09
N TYR A 39 2.27 3.87 -2.62
CA TYR A 39 3.62 4.39 -2.52
C TYR A 39 3.79 5.08 -1.16
N CYS A 40 4.89 4.77 -0.48
CA CYS A 40 5.27 5.47 0.74
C CYS A 40 5.75 6.87 0.35
N VAL A 41 5.11 7.90 0.89
CA VAL A 41 5.38 9.30 0.53
C VAL A 41 6.36 9.94 1.51
N LYS A 42 6.26 9.60 2.79
CA LYS A 42 7.09 10.17 3.86
C LYS A 42 7.44 9.12 4.89
N LYS A 43 8.68 9.17 5.37
CA LYS A 43 9.20 8.35 6.47
C LYS A 43 9.90 9.26 7.46
N ASP A 44 9.44 9.24 8.70
CA ASP A 44 10.04 9.95 9.81
C ASP A 44 10.44 8.93 10.88
N ALA A 45 11.56 9.15 11.56
CA ALA A 45 12.00 8.35 12.70
C ALA A 45 12.02 9.23 13.95
N PHE A 46 11.55 8.69 15.05
CA PHE A 46 11.48 9.35 16.35
C PHE A 46 12.14 8.46 17.39
N ASP A 47 12.80 9.07 18.37
CA ASP A 47 13.43 8.33 19.47
C ASP A 47 12.40 7.93 20.54
N HIS A 48 11.27 8.64 20.61
CA HIS A 48 10.22 8.41 21.59
C HIS A 48 8.82 8.30 20.98
N ALA A 49 8.02 7.43 21.57
CA ALA A 49 6.61 7.22 21.22
C ALA A 49 5.76 8.50 21.32
N GLY A 50 5.99 9.33 22.34
CA GLY A 50 5.23 10.55 22.56
C GLY A 50 5.37 11.55 21.43
N GLU A 51 6.58 11.73 20.91
CA GLU A 51 6.86 12.63 19.78
C GLU A 51 6.21 12.12 18.49
N ALA A 52 6.31 10.80 18.24
CA ALA A 52 5.69 10.18 17.08
C ALA A 52 4.17 10.37 17.10
N GLU A 53 3.51 10.16 18.24
CA GLU A 53 2.06 10.37 18.41
C GLU A 53 1.67 11.84 18.33
N ALA A 54 2.46 12.75 18.92
CA ALA A 54 2.23 14.20 18.81
C ALA A 54 2.35 14.69 17.36
N SER A 55 3.22 14.08 16.56
CA SER A 55 3.35 14.38 15.12
C SER A 55 2.12 13.98 14.30
N ILE A 56 1.26 13.11 14.86
CA ILE A 56 0.01 12.71 14.24
C ILE A 56 -1.06 13.75 14.60
N GLY A 57 -1.18 14.74 13.71
CA GLY A 57 -2.16 15.81 13.88
C GLY A 57 -3.61 15.30 13.96
N ASN A 58 -4.50 16.18 14.43
CA ASN A 58 -5.91 15.87 14.73
C ASN A 58 -6.75 15.33 13.56
N GLN A 59 -6.25 15.47 12.32
CA GLN A 59 -6.89 15.00 11.09
C GLN A 59 -6.87 13.47 10.93
N TRP A 60 -6.21 12.75 11.82
CA TRP A 60 -6.05 11.29 11.78
C TRP A 60 -6.76 10.62 12.96
N SER A 61 -7.30 9.43 12.74
CA SER A 61 -7.90 8.58 13.78
C SER A 61 -7.23 7.21 13.79
N LYS A 62 -6.87 6.72 14.98
CA LYS A 62 -6.47 5.32 15.20
C LYS A 62 -7.61 4.42 14.71
N TYR A 63 -7.31 3.43 13.88
CA TYR A 63 -8.32 2.48 13.37
C TYR A 63 -8.01 1.03 13.74
N TYR A 64 -6.74 0.65 13.75
CA TYR A 64 -6.31 -0.72 14.02
C TYR A 64 -4.89 -0.74 14.57
N THR A 65 -4.62 -1.68 15.46
CA THR A 65 -3.28 -1.97 15.97
C THR A 65 -2.97 -3.43 15.72
N ASN A 66 -1.80 -3.67 15.13
CA ASN A 66 -1.25 -5.00 14.93
C ASN A 66 -0.09 -5.22 15.90
N TYR A 67 -0.08 -6.37 16.57
CA TYR A 67 1.01 -6.79 17.44
C TYR A 67 1.72 -7.96 16.75
N ALA A 68 3.04 -7.87 16.64
CA ALA A 68 3.92 -8.88 16.08
C ALA A 68 5.13 -9.07 17.02
N GLU A 69 5.93 -10.11 16.78
CA GLU A 69 7.14 -10.39 17.56
C GLU A 69 8.15 -9.22 17.46
N ASP A 70 8.29 -8.63 16.26
CA ASP A 70 9.16 -7.48 16.02
C ASP A 70 8.69 -6.17 16.69
N GLY A 71 7.48 -6.18 17.26
CA GLY A 71 6.87 -5.04 17.95
C GLY A 71 5.44 -4.74 17.50
N ARG A 72 4.99 -3.51 17.74
CA ARG A 72 3.60 -3.09 17.46
C ARG A 72 3.52 -2.11 16.30
N LYS A 73 2.50 -2.26 15.45
CA LYS A 73 2.16 -1.32 14.37
C LYS A 73 0.80 -0.71 14.62
N VAL A 74 0.75 0.61 14.78
CA VAL A 74 -0.50 1.36 14.98
C VAL A 74 -0.86 2.04 13.67
N TYR A 75 -2.06 1.76 13.17
CA TYR A 75 -2.56 2.29 11.91
C TYR A 75 -3.56 3.42 12.13
N TYR A 76 -3.39 4.46 11.34
CA TYR A 76 -4.19 5.67 11.36
C TYR A 76 -4.82 5.89 9.98
N ARG A 77 -6.11 6.19 9.99
CA ARG A 77 -6.85 6.60 8.80
C ARG A 77 -7.18 8.09 8.87
N CYS A 78 -7.32 8.72 7.71
CA CYS A 78 -7.71 10.11 7.64
C CYS A 78 -9.19 10.28 8.06
N LYS A 79 -9.47 11.27 8.90
CA LYS A 79 -10.83 11.62 9.35
C LYS A 79 -11.63 12.42 8.32
N LYS A 80 -11.01 12.84 7.20
CA LYS A 80 -11.71 13.56 6.13
C LYS A 80 -12.62 12.58 5.37
N ALA A 81 -13.70 12.18 6.00
CA ALA A 81 -14.82 11.51 5.38
C ALA A 81 -15.71 12.58 4.75
N LYS A 82 -15.95 12.48 3.46
CA LYS A 82 -16.98 13.29 2.79
C LYS A 82 -18.30 12.53 2.86
N LEU A 83 -19.41 13.24 3.05
CA LEU A 83 -20.76 12.65 3.01
C LEU A 83 -21.06 12.05 1.62
N LEU A 84 -20.58 12.70 0.57
CA LEU A 84 -20.67 12.27 -0.82
C LEU A 84 -19.29 12.41 -1.49
N GLY A 85 -18.88 11.38 -2.22
CA GLY A 85 -17.62 11.36 -2.99
C GLY A 85 -16.52 10.44 -2.41
N PRO A 86 -15.34 10.40 -3.06
CA PRO A 86 -14.28 9.48 -2.70
C PRO A 86 -13.72 9.78 -1.30
N GLN A 87 -13.60 8.73 -0.49
CA GLN A 87 -12.95 8.81 0.82
C GLN A 87 -11.45 9.06 0.67
N CYS A 88 -10.85 9.70 1.67
CA CYS A 88 -9.41 9.86 1.72
C CYS A 88 -8.73 8.48 1.80
N ALA A 89 -7.97 8.13 0.78
CA ALA A 89 -7.23 6.86 0.71
C ALA A 89 -5.93 6.87 1.54
N ALA A 90 -5.55 8.05 2.05
CA ALA A 90 -4.30 8.23 2.77
C ALA A 90 -4.31 7.50 4.11
N ASN A 91 -3.19 6.85 4.41
CA ASN A 91 -2.99 6.11 5.66
C ASN A 91 -1.63 6.46 6.25
N ILE A 92 -1.56 6.49 7.58
CA ILE A 92 -0.29 6.58 8.32
C ILE A 92 -0.18 5.33 9.19
N TYR A 93 1.02 4.83 9.39
CA TYR A 93 1.29 3.91 10.47
C TYR A 93 2.52 4.31 11.26
N LEU A 94 2.48 3.98 12.55
CA LEU A 94 3.61 4.01 13.46
C LEU A 94 4.05 2.58 13.72
N SER A 95 5.32 2.29 13.49
CA SER A 95 5.95 1.01 13.84
C SER A 95 6.82 1.25 15.06
N TYR A 96 6.52 0.56 16.15
CA TYR A 96 7.29 0.57 17.39
C TYR A 96 8.04 -0.74 17.44
N HIS A 97 9.35 -0.66 17.62
CA HIS A 97 10.20 -1.85 17.74
C HIS A 97 10.11 -2.44 19.16
N ALA A 98 10.19 -3.77 19.29
CA ALA A 98 10.15 -4.43 20.59
C ALA A 98 11.42 -4.14 21.43
N ASP A 99 12.58 -4.11 20.78
CA ASP A 99 13.88 -3.98 21.45
C ASP A 99 14.37 -2.54 21.61
N SER A 100 13.61 -1.56 21.12
CA SER A 100 14.02 -0.15 21.17
C SER A 100 12.84 0.79 21.26
N ASP A 101 13.02 1.91 21.94
CA ASP A 101 12.01 2.98 22.03
C ASP A 101 11.81 3.75 20.71
N LYS A 102 12.60 3.44 19.68
CA LYS A 102 12.51 4.07 18.36
C LYS A 102 11.18 3.75 17.69
N VAL A 103 10.59 4.79 17.12
CA VAL A 103 9.32 4.71 16.40
C VAL A 103 9.50 5.23 14.98
N GLN A 104 9.05 4.44 14.01
CA GLN A 104 9.04 4.84 12.61
C GLN A 104 7.62 5.20 12.17
N LYS A 105 7.45 6.41 11.67
CA LYS A 105 6.22 6.87 11.04
C LYS A 105 6.33 6.76 9.53
N GLN A 106 5.30 6.20 8.90
CA GLN A 106 5.26 6.06 7.45
C GLN A 106 3.88 6.49 6.92
N GLN A 107 3.88 7.37 5.92
CA GLN A 107 2.67 7.92 5.29
C GLN A 107 2.50 7.41 3.85
N TYR A 108 1.28 7.03 3.51
CA TYR A 108 0.87 6.50 2.20
C TYR A 108 -0.31 7.30 1.65
N LEU A 109 -0.36 7.50 0.33
CA LEU A 109 -1.45 8.18 -0.40
C LEU A 109 -2.17 7.23 -1.38
#